data_AF-A0A1I2X975-F1
#
_entry.id   AF-A0A1I2X975-F1
#
_cell.length_a   1.000
_cell.length_b   1.000
_cell.length_c   1.000
_cell.angle_alpha   90.00
_cell.angle_beta   90.00
_cell.angle_gamma   90.00
#
_symmetry.space_group_name_H-M   'P 1'
#
loop_
_entity.id
_entity.type
_entity.pdbx_description
1 polymer ?
#
loop_
_entity_poly.entity_id
_entity_poly.type
_entity_poly.pdbx_seq_one_letter_code
_entity_poly.pdbx_strand_id
1 'polypeptide(L)'
;MNFGNRLKQIRESRMLSTSKLSKQAGLSQSFIWRMESGEKQPTLETLKKLSQGLGMSLGELLGEELLSEPESTKINRIISNIRKLPVEQVDALDLFIASLSSGHSAGENPLTLQAINFNHTNKDGFEIELVFSANVSAIMEHRIPDGTKRNMAGFHLFDDGMKEVPIDVIPGNKRTFGKKAEKTFIIKPRLRLDDGRTYKLTISKLLQANNYKYLKENHTIMFSTSEIIDIKPFNKKLCSAYLSLTLDGSNIVSGNENIPVNTDIKLTFSNNVITNAVRKHNLQCFSLESSKKQPVEIDVIMAEPNDNSEKKKEIIIHPRQGLHSNTAYILTISESLQGGNQKLLGTDKIITFTTGDANITSTDEKDGSSIA
;
A
#
# COMPACT_ATOMS: atom_id res chain seq x y z
N MET A 1 -16.94 36.81 -28.11
CA MET A 1 -17.42 38.18 -27.77
C MET A 1 -16.63 39.19 -28.59
N ASN A 2 -17.28 40.20 -29.19
CA ASN A 2 -16.57 41.31 -29.85
C ASN A 2 -16.23 42.40 -28.81
N PHE A 3 -15.09 43.08 -28.96
CA PHE A 3 -14.57 44.12 -28.05
C PHE A 3 -15.63 45.17 -27.68
N GLY A 4 -16.42 45.64 -28.67
CA GLY A 4 -17.46 46.65 -28.43
C GLY A 4 -18.51 46.22 -27.41
N ASN A 5 -19.00 44.97 -27.51
CA ASN A 5 -19.96 44.42 -26.56
C ASN A 5 -19.36 44.29 -25.15
N ARG A 6 -18.08 43.91 -25.06
CA ARG A 6 -17.36 43.81 -23.78
C ARG A 6 -17.16 45.19 -23.15
N LEU A 7 -16.75 46.18 -23.92
CA LEU A 7 -16.60 47.56 -23.45
C LEU A 7 -17.93 48.09 -22.88
N LYS A 8 -19.04 47.82 -23.59
CA LYS A 8 -20.39 48.18 -23.15
C LYS A 8 -20.75 47.50 -21.82
N GLN A 9 -20.51 46.20 -21.71
CA GLN A 9 -20.77 45.43 -20.48
C GLN A 9 -19.96 45.94 -19.28
N ILE A 10 -18.67 46.22 -19.47
CA ILE A 10 -17.80 46.78 -18.42
C ILE A 10 -18.28 48.16 -17.98
N ARG A 11 -18.68 49.00 -18.94
CA ARG A 11 -19.20 50.33 -18.65
C ARG A 11 -20.50 50.24 -17.84
N GLU A 12 -21.42 49.38 -18.24
CA GLU A 12 -22.72 49.20 -17.60
C GLU A 12 -22.61 48.56 -16.21
N SER A 13 -21.72 47.57 -16.03
CA SER A 13 -21.47 46.96 -14.72
C SER A 13 -20.88 47.94 -13.70
N ARG A 14 -20.14 48.95 -14.17
CA ARG A 14 -19.62 50.05 -13.34
C ARG A 14 -20.58 51.24 -13.22
N MET A 15 -21.82 51.10 -13.69
CA MET A 15 -22.84 52.16 -13.67
C MET A 15 -22.35 53.47 -14.31
N LEU A 16 -21.53 53.38 -15.35
CA LEU A 16 -21.02 54.53 -16.10
C LEU A 16 -21.92 54.82 -17.30
N SER A 17 -22.29 56.08 -17.49
CA SER A 17 -22.86 56.53 -18.77
C SER A 17 -21.76 56.69 -19.81
N THR A 18 -22.11 56.66 -21.10
CA THR A 18 -21.15 56.93 -22.18
C THR A 18 -20.52 58.32 -22.06
N SER A 19 -21.28 59.31 -21.57
CA SER A 19 -20.76 60.65 -21.26
C SER A 19 -19.76 60.66 -20.10
N LYS A 20 -19.98 59.84 -19.07
CA LYS A 20 -19.07 59.72 -17.93
C LYS A 20 -17.76 59.05 -18.32
N LEU A 21 -17.83 57.95 -19.07
CA LEU A 21 -16.64 57.28 -19.62
C LEU A 21 -15.88 58.18 -20.61
N SER A 22 -16.60 58.95 -21.43
CA SER A 22 -16.03 59.95 -22.34
C SER A 22 -15.12 60.93 -21.61
N LYS A 23 -15.61 61.51 -20.50
CA LYS A 23 -14.82 62.44 -19.67
C LYS A 23 -13.61 61.76 -19.03
N GLN A 24 -13.77 60.54 -18.53
CA GLN A 24 -12.70 59.82 -17.84
C GLN A 24 -11.60 59.33 -18.79
N ALA A 25 -11.94 58.90 -19.99
CA ALA A 25 -10.99 58.39 -20.99
C ALA A 25 -10.41 59.50 -21.89
N GLY A 26 -10.93 60.73 -21.83
CA GLY A 26 -10.53 61.80 -22.74
C GLY A 26 -10.89 61.52 -24.21
N LEU A 27 -12.03 60.84 -24.43
CA LEU A 27 -12.55 60.47 -25.75
C LEU A 27 -13.95 61.05 -25.94
N SER A 28 -14.39 61.31 -27.18
CA SER A 28 -15.75 61.83 -27.40
C SER A 28 -16.82 60.76 -27.18
N GLN A 29 -18.00 61.16 -26.69
CA GLN A 29 -19.11 60.25 -26.41
C GLN A 29 -19.56 59.48 -27.66
N SER A 30 -19.64 60.15 -28.82
CA SER A 30 -19.97 59.52 -30.10
C SER A 30 -18.93 58.50 -30.54
N PHE A 31 -17.65 58.72 -30.21
CA PHE A 31 -16.57 57.78 -30.51
C PHE A 31 -16.66 56.51 -29.65
N ILE A 32 -17.00 56.66 -28.37
CA ILE A 32 -17.28 55.51 -27.48
C ILE A 32 -18.48 54.72 -27.97
N TRP A 33 -19.58 55.39 -28.35
CA TRP A 33 -20.76 54.71 -28.87
C TRP A 33 -20.45 53.90 -30.15
N ARG A 34 -19.70 54.48 -31.09
CA ARG A 34 -19.26 53.78 -32.31
C ARG A 34 -18.37 52.57 -32.04
N MET A 35 -17.60 52.58 -30.95
CA MET A 35 -16.83 51.42 -30.52
C MET A 35 -17.72 50.36 -29.88
N GLU A 36 -18.66 50.77 -29.02
CA GLU A 36 -19.61 49.85 -28.37
C GLU A 36 -20.55 49.18 -29.37
N SER A 37 -20.95 49.88 -30.44
CA SER A 37 -21.76 49.33 -31.53
C SER A 37 -20.97 48.44 -32.51
N GLY A 38 -19.64 48.42 -32.40
CA GLY A 38 -18.75 47.70 -33.32
C GLY A 38 -18.54 48.40 -34.68
N GLU A 39 -19.05 49.62 -34.87
CA GLU A 39 -18.86 50.43 -36.09
C GLU A 39 -17.39 50.85 -36.27
N LYS A 40 -16.64 50.99 -35.17
CA LYS A 40 -15.22 51.38 -35.23
C LYS A 40 -14.34 50.57 -34.30
N GLN A 41 -13.22 50.09 -34.82
CA GLN A 41 -12.18 49.40 -34.06
C GLN A 41 -11.26 50.39 -33.34
N PRO A 42 -10.88 50.14 -32.08
CA PRO A 42 -9.99 51.02 -31.33
C PRO A 42 -8.53 50.86 -31.78
N THR A 43 -7.76 51.96 -31.75
CA THR A 43 -6.30 51.90 -31.87
C THR A 43 -5.66 51.55 -30.52
N LEU A 44 -4.38 51.17 -30.50
CA LEU A 44 -3.64 50.92 -29.25
C LEU A 44 -3.67 52.13 -28.30
N GLU A 45 -3.57 53.34 -28.84
CA GLU A 45 -3.67 54.57 -28.03
C GLU A 45 -5.08 54.76 -27.44
N THR A 46 -6.11 54.46 -28.23
CA THR A 46 -7.51 54.50 -27.77
C THR A 46 -7.76 53.48 -26.67
N LEU A 47 -7.23 52.27 -26.82
CA LEU A 47 -7.30 51.22 -25.82
C LEU A 47 -6.63 51.63 -24.50
N LYS A 48 -5.46 52.27 -24.55
CA LYS A 48 -4.79 52.81 -23.36
C LYS A 48 -5.66 53.86 -22.67
N LYS A 49 -6.20 54.83 -23.42
CA LYS A 49 -7.11 55.86 -22.91
C LYS A 49 -8.36 55.28 -22.25
N LEU A 50 -8.97 54.27 -22.87
CA LEU A 50 -10.12 53.55 -22.31
C LEU A 50 -9.76 52.80 -21.03
N SER A 51 -8.63 52.08 -21.01
CA SER A 51 -8.17 51.33 -19.83
C SER A 51 -7.90 52.26 -18.64
N GLN A 52 -7.24 53.41 -18.89
CA GLN A 52 -7.01 54.45 -17.90
C GLN A 52 -8.31 55.09 -17.40
N GLY A 53 -9.21 55.47 -18.31
CA GLY A 53 -10.50 56.05 -17.95
C GLY A 53 -11.42 55.10 -17.17
N LEU A 54 -11.30 53.79 -17.43
CA LEU A 54 -11.99 52.76 -16.68
C LEU A 54 -11.29 52.39 -15.37
N GLY A 55 -10.03 52.76 -15.18
CA GLY A 55 -9.22 52.37 -14.02
C GLY A 55 -8.95 50.86 -14.00
N MET A 56 -8.52 50.30 -15.14
CA MET A 56 -8.11 48.90 -15.28
C MET A 56 -6.92 48.77 -16.23
N SER A 57 -6.27 47.61 -16.21
CA SER A 57 -5.21 47.27 -17.15
C SER A 57 -5.76 47.01 -18.56
N LEU A 58 -4.88 47.06 -19.55
CA LEU A 58 -5.23 46.78 -20.94
C LEU A 58 -5.64 45.30 -21.14
N GLY A 59 -5.01 44.37 -20.43
CA GLY A 59 -5.35 42.94 -20.48
C GLY A 59 -6.77 42.66 -19.96
N GLU A 60 -7.13 43.24 -18.81
CA GLU A 60 -8.49 43.15 -18.25
C GLU A 60 -9.55 43.68 -19.22
N LEU A 61 -9.25 44.82 -19.88
CA LEU A 61 -10.14 45.42 -20.86
C LEU A 61 -10.34 44.52 -22.09
N LEU A 62 -9.26 43.92 -22.61
CA LEU A 62 -9.29 43.04 -23.79
C LEU A 62 -9.86 41.65 -23.50
N GLY A 63 -10.04 41.30 -22.23
CA GLY A 63 -10.54 39.99 -21.86
C GLY A 63 -9.50 38.91 -21.99
N GLU A 64 -8.24 39.24 -21.69
CA GLU A 64 -7.36 38.26 -21.07
C GLU A 64 -8.08 37.80 -19.81
N GLU A 65 -8.79 36.68 -19.96
CA GLU A 65 -9.33 35.92 -18.86
C GLU A 65 -8.10 35.59 -18.04
N LEU A 66 -7.90 36.32 -16.95
CA LEU A 66 -7.07 35.87 -15.85
C LEU A 66 -7.74 34.56 -15.42
N LEU A 67 -7.33 33.46 -16.07
CA LEU A 67 -7.19 32.18 -15.40
C LEU A 67 -6.63 32.56 -14.04
N SER A 68 -7.42 32.31 -13.01
CA SER A 68 -7.20 32.78 -11.66
C SER A 68 -5.86 32.28 -11.15
N GLU A 69 -4.77 32.94 -11.54
CA GLU A 69 -3.44 32.65 -11.07
C GLU A 69 -3.21 33.51 -9.83
N PRO A 70 -2.71 32.93 -8.74
CA PRO A 70 -2.46 33.70 -7.53
C PRO A 70 -1.34 34.71 -7.79
N GLU A 71 -1.64 36.00 -7.96
CA GLU A 71 -0.62 37.05 -8.04
C GLU A 71 0.14 37.17 -6.71
N SER A 72 1.20 36.38 -6.58
CA SER A 72 2.15 36.45 -5.48
C SER A 72 3.46 37.03 -5.99
N THR A 73 4.01 38.02 -5.29
CA THR A 73 5.39 38.50 -5.51
C THR A 73 6.42 37.37 -5.46
N LYS A 74 6.08 36.24 -4.82
CA LYS A 74 6.86 35.01 -4.81
C LYS A 74 6.91 34.33 -6.19
N ILE A 75 5.84 34.34 -6.97
CA ILE A 75 5.81 33.73 -8.32
C ILE A 75 6.74 34.50 -9.26
N ASN A 76 6.67 35.82 -9.25
CA ASN A 76 7.58 36.67 -10.04
C ASN A 76 9.04 36.42 -9.68
N ARG A 77 9.34 36.24 -8.38
CA ARG A 77 10.68 35.87 -7.92
C ARG A 77 11.09 34.48 -8.43
N ILE A 78 10.21 33.49 -8.37
CA ILE A 78 10.46 32.13 -8.87
C ILE A 78 10.77 32.16 -10.37
N ILE A 79 9.94 32.82 -11.19
CA ILE A 79 10.17 32.96 -12.64
C ILE A 79 11.55 33.59 -12.92
N SER A 80 11.92 34.62 -12.16
CA SER A 80 13.25 35.25 -12.32
C SER A 80 14.41 34.33 -11.98
N ASN A 81 14.23 33.39 -11.06
CA ASN A 81 15.24 32.38 -10.70
C ASN A 81 15.31 31.29 -11.77
N ILE A 82 14.18 30.84 -12.30
CA ILE A 82 14.10 29.82 -13.36
C ILE A 82 14.88 30.26 -14.60
N ARG A 83 14.73 31.53 -15.00
CA ARG A 83 15.46 32.10 -16.15
C ARG A 83 16.98 32.08 -16.03
N LYS A 84 17.52 31.85 -14.84
CA LYS A 84 18.97 31.79 -14.57
C LYS A 84 19.50 30.36 -14.53
N LEU A 85 18.63 29.35 -14.63
CA LEU A 85 19.03 27.96 -14.57
C LEU A 85 19.55 27.46 -15.93
N PRO A 86 20.50 26.51 -15.94
CA PRO A 86 20.85 25.72 -17.12
C PRO A 86 19.63 24.96 -17.67
N VAL A 87 19.62 24.69 -18.97
CA VAL A 87 18.49 24.06 -19.67
C VAL A 87 18.12 22.71 -19.04
N GLU A 88 19.11 21.92 -18.65
CA GLU A 88 18.91 20.60 -18.03
C GLU A 88 18.20 20.71 -16.66
N GLN A 89 18.42 21.81 -15.95
CA GLN A 89 17.75 22.08 -14.67
C GLN A 89 16.35 22.67 -14.85
N VAL A 90 16.13 23.39 -15.96
CA VAL A 90 14.79 23.84 -16.37
C VAL A 90 13.93 22.64 -16.73
N ASP A 91 14.47 21.65 -17.47
CA ASP A 91 13.76 20.41 -17.80
C ASP A 91 13.38 19.60 -16.55
N ALA A 92 14.31 19.46 -15.60
CA ALA A 92 14.03 18.79 -14.32
C ALA A 92 12.94 19.52 -13.51
N LEU A 93 12.92 20.85 -13.57
CA LEU A 93 11.93 21.67 -12.91
C LEU A 93 10.57 21.62 -13.62
N ASP A 94 10.55 21.60 -14.95
CA ASP A 94 9.32 21.43 -15.74
C ASP A 94 8.67 20.09 -15.44
N LEU A 95 9.46 19.01 -15.37
CA LEU A 95 9.00 17.69 -14.94
C LEU A 95 8.46 17.71 -13.49
N PHE A 96 9.09 18.45 -12.59
CA PHE A 96 8.60 18.62 -11.22
C PHE A 96 7.30 19.41 -11.16
N ILE A 97 7.19 20.52 -11.89
CA ILE A 97 5.98 21.34 -11.95
C ILE A 97 4.83 20.57 -12.59
N ALA A 98 5.09 19.83 -13.68
CA ALA A 98 4.13 18.90 -14.28
C ALA A 98 3.64 17.85 -13.28
N SER A 99 4.51 17.37 -12.38
CA SER A 99 4.14 16.46 -11.29
C SER A 99 3.24 17.11 -10.23
N LEU A 100 3.30 18.44 -10.07
CA LEU A 100 2.47 19.20 -9.14
C LEU A 100 1.11 19.58 -9.74
N SER A 101 1.06 19.93 -11.03
CA SER A 101 -0.18 20.26 -11.76
C SER A 101 -1.09 19.05 -11.98
N SER A 102 -0.52 17.84 -11.94
CA SER A 102 -1.22 16.56 -12.08
C SER A 102 -1.77 16.05 -10.74
N GLY A 103 -2.57 16.86 -10.05
CA GLY A 103 -3.32 16.39 -8.89
C GLY A 103 -4.28 15.25 -9.31
N HIS A 104 -3.88 13.99 -9.13
CA HIS A 104 -4.62 12.80 -9.55
C HIS A 104 -4.92 12.69 -11.06
N SER A 105 -3.96 12.13 -11.79
CA SER A 105 -4.22 10.76 -12.25
C SER A 105 -3.10 9.92 -11.66
N ALA A 106 -3.38 9.26 -10.54
CA ALA A 106 -2.84 7.91 -10.43
C ALA A 106 -3.18 7.28 -11.78
N GLY A 107 -2.17 7.04 -12.63
CA GLY A 107 -2.39 6.26 -13.84
C GLY A 107 -3.19 5.04 -13.42
N GLU A 108 -4.01 4.50 -14.32
CA GLU A 108 -4.94 3.39 -14.05
C GLU A 108 -4.32 2.24 -13.21
N ASN A 109 -2.99 2.18 -13.10
CA ASN A 109 -2.26 1.45 -12.07
C ASN A 109 -1.14 2.29 -11.38
N PRO A 110 -1.32 2.83 -10.15
CA PRO A 110 -0.25 3.49 -9.37
C PRO A 110 0.86 2.50 -8.95
N LEU A 111 1.99 3.02 -8.45
CA LEU A 111 2.95 2.16 -7.74
C LEU A 111 2.25 1.63 -6.48
N THR A 112 2.37 0.34 -6.22
CA THR A 112 1.73 -0.30 -5.08
C THR A 112 2.72 -1.20 -4.36
N LEU A 113 2.57 -1.24 -3.03
CA LEU A 113 3.21 -2.27 -2.22
C LEU A 113 2.46 -3.60 -2.46
N GLN A 114 3.19 -4.64 -2.84
CA GLN A 114 2.68 -5.96 -3.25
C GLN A 114 2.92 -7.06 -2.22
N ALA A 115 4.01 -6.99 -1.45
CA ALA A 115 4.27 -7.89 -0.34
C ALA A 115 5.14 -7.21 0.72
N ILE A 116 5.00 -7.69 1.95
CA ILE A 116 5.83 -7.36 3.11
C ILE A 116 6.26 -8.71 3.67
N ASN A 117 7.54 -9.02 3.84
CA ASN A 117 7.98 -10.30 4.42
C ASN A 117 8.92 -10.06 5.58
N PHE A 118 8.71 -10.79 6.68
CA PHE A 118 9.61 -10.76 7.83
C PHE A 118 10.61 -11.91 7.72
N ASN A 119 11.89 -11.56 7.75
CA ASN A 119 12.98 -12.50 7.70
C ASN A 119 13.73 -12.46 9.02
N HIS A 120 13.79 -13.61 9.69
CA HIS A 120 14.60 -13.83 10.89
C HIS A 120 15.89 -14.52 10.48
N THR A 121 17.01 -13.80 10.50
CA THR A 121 18.31 -14.41 10.22
C THR A 121 18.93 -14.98 11.50
N ASN A 122 19.40 -16.23 11.44
CA ASN A 122 19.86 -17.05 12.58
C ASN A 122 21.04 -16.48 13.40
N LYS A 123 21.63 -15.33 13.04
CA LYS A 123 22.74 -14.76 13.80
C LYS A 123 22.49 -13.39 14.40
N ASP A 124 21.95 -12.37 13.69
CA ASP A 124 21.81 -11.02 14.29
C ASP A 124 20.88 -10.06 13.50
N GLY A 125 19.73 -10.51 12.99
CA GLY A 125 18.90 -9.56 12.23
C GLY A 125 17.47 -9.96 11.99
N PHE A 126 16.56 -9.11 12.47
CA PHE A 126 15.21 -8.97 11.94
C PHE A 126 15.28 -8.10 10.69
N GLU A 127 14.67 -8.53 9.59
CA GLU A 127 14.64 -7.77 8.35
C GLU A 127 13.24 -7.77 7.76
N ILE A 128 12.86 -6.64 7.16
CA ILE A 128 11.59 -6.47 6.50
C ILE A 128 11.85 -6.32 5.00
N GLU A 129 11.44 -7.32 4.22
CA GLU A 129 11.44 -7.24 2.77
C GLU A 129 10.14 -6.56 2.30
N LEU A 130 10.27 -5.49 1.52
CA LEU A 130 9.14 -4.79 0.90
C LEU A 130 9.21 -4.95 -0.61
N VAL A 131 8.17 -5.51 -1.21
CA VAL A 131 8.09 -5.77 -2.66
C VAL A 131 7.08 -4.82 -3.29
N PHE A 132 7.46 -4.14 -4.36
CA PHE A 132 6.63 -3.15 -5.05
C PHE A 132 6.21 -3.62 -6.45
N SER A 133 5.19 -2.98 -7.03
CA SER A 133 4.64 -3.35 -8.35
C SER A 133 5.56 -3.03 -9.54
N ALA A 134 6.52 -2.12 -9.36
CA ALA A 134 7.50 -1.73 -10.37
C ALA A 134 8.90 -1.57 -9.75
N ASN A 135 9.91 -1.33 -10.59
CA ASN A 135 11.28 -1.27 -10.13
C ASN A 135 11.54 0.01 -9.35
N VAL A 136 11.95 -0.13 -8.11
CA VAL A 136 12.15 0.98 -7.16
C VAL A 136 13.57 1.02 -6.59
N SER A 137 14.33 -0.07 -6.72
CA SER A 137 15.67 -0.25 -6.14
C SER A 137 16.80 -0.30 -7.17
N ALA A 138 16.46 -0.36 -8.46
CA ALA A 138 17.39 -0.31 -9.59
C ALA A 138 17.00 0.82 -10.56
N ILE A 139 16.91 2.05 -10.05
CA ILE A 139 16.55 3.20 -10.86
C ILE A 139 17.80 3.70 -11.59
N MET A 140 17.73 3.73 -12.92
CA MET A 140 18.83 4.14 -13.78
C MET A 140 19.08 5.65 -13.65
N GLU A 141 20.32 6.01 -13.31
CA GLU A 141 20.73 7.38 -13.01
C GLU A 141 20.58 8.34 -14.19
N HIS A 142 20.77 7.87 -15.43
CA HIS A 142 20.54 8.67 -16.64
C HIS A 142 19.06 8.94 -16.94
N ARG A 143 18.13 8.18 -16.34
CA ARG A 143 16.68 8.40 -16.49
C ARG A 143 16.11 9.22 -15.34
N ILE A 144 16.60 8.94 -14.13
CA ILE A 144 16.20 9.59 -12.88
C ILE A 144 17.48 9.71 -12.03
N PRO A 145 18.14 10.88 -12.04
CA PRO A 145 19.33 11.13 -11.24
C PRO A 145 19.08 10.84 -9.76
N ASP A 146 20.00 10.15 -9.10
CA ASP A 146 19.92 9.76 -7.68
C ASP A 146 18.64 8.99 -7.29
N GLY A 147 17.85 8.46 -8.23
CA GLY A 147 16.51 7.93 -7.95
C GLY A 147 16.48 6.85 -6.86
N THR A 148 17.43 5.90 -6.91
CA THR A 148 17.57 4.85 -5.89
C THR A 148 17.94 5.44 -4.53
N LYS A 149 18.90 6.38 -4.51
CA LYS A 149 19.37 7.04 -3.28
C LYS A 149 18.26 7.85 -2.63
N ARG A 150 17.45 8.57 -3.42
CA ARG A 150 16.29 9.31 -2.94
C ARG A 150 15.21 8.38 -2.36
N ASN A 151 14.93 7.27 -3.02
CA ASN A 151 13.98 6.28 -2.51
C ASN A 151 14.43 5.67 -1.17
N MET A 152 15.73 5.44 -0.98
CA MET A 152 16.27 4.92 0.27
C MET A 152 16.01 5.86 1.47
N ALA A 153 15.90 7.16 1.25
CA ALA A 153 15.55 8.13 2.30
C ALA A 153 14.04 8.16 2.63
N GLY A 154 13.22 7.38 1.93
CA GLY A 154 11.76 7.36 2.10
C GLY A 154 11.25 6.44 3.20
N PHE A 155 12.13 5.81 3.98
CA PHE A 155 11.77 4.82 5.00
C PHE A 155 12.21 5.29 6.38
N HIS A 156 11.31 5.20 7.37
CA HIS A 156 11.62 5.49 8.77
C HIS A 156 10.92 4.50 9.69
N LEU A 157 11.64 4.02 10.70
CA LEU A 157 11.15 3.07 11.70
C LEU A 157 11.04 3.77 13.05
N PHE A 158 9.96 3.52 13.78
CA PHE A 158 9.73 4.05 15.11
C PHE A 158 9.38 2.93 16.09
N ASP A 159 9.75 3.10 17.36
CA ASP A 159 9.27 2.26 18.46
C ASP A 159 7.88 2.68 18.96
N ASP A 160 7.40 2.00 20.00
CA ASP A 160 6.11 2.26 20.66
C ASP A 160 6.01 3.66 21.28
N GLY A 161 7.15 4.25 21.66
CA GLY A 161 7.28 5.62 22.15
C GLY A 161 7.42 6.67 21.05
N MET A 162 7.26 6.31 19.77
CA MET A 162 7.49 7.18 18.59
C MET A 162 8.93 7.69 18.47
N LYS A 163 9.90 7.02 19.11
CA LYS A 163 11.31 7.32 18.94
C LYS A 163 11.83 6.61 17.69
N GLU A 164 12.58 7.33 16.87
CA GLU A 164 13.14 6.79 15.64
C GLU A 164 14.19 5.72 15.93
N VAL A 165 14.04 4.55 15.31
CA VAL A 165 14.95 3.42 15.37
C VAL A 165 15.85 3.47 14.14
N PRO A 166 17.19 3.50 14.29
CA PRO A 166 18.10 3.52 13.16
C PRO A 166 17.94 2.26 12.29
N ILE A 167 17.85 2.47 10.97
CA ILE A 167 17.70 1.41 9.97
C ILE A 167 18.75 1.54 8.86
N ASP A 168 19.12 0.40 8.29
CA ASP A 168 19.75 0.30 6.99
C ASP A 168 18.68 -0.05 5.93
N VAL A 169 18.66 0.72 4.85
CA VAL A 169 17.79 0.47 3.70
C VAL A 169 18.65 -0.13 2.59
N ILE A 170 18.35 -1.37 2.23
CA ILE A 170 19.16 -2.15 1.29
C ILE A 170 18.35 -2.38 0.01
N PRO A 171 18.78 -1.83 -1.14
CA PRO A 171 18.23 -2.18 -2.44
C PRO A 171 18.31 -3.69 -2.71
N GLY A 172 17.21 -4.33 -3.13
CA GLY A 172 17.16 -5.78 -3.33
C GLY A 172 18.17 -6.30 -4.38
N ASN A 173 18.44 -5.51 -5.42
CA ASN A 173 19.46 -5.79 -6.44
C ASN A 173 20.90 -5.88 -5.89
N LYS A 174 21.17 -5.42 -4.67
CA LYS A 174 22.47 -5.61 -4.00
C LYS A 174 22.61 -6.98 -3.33
N ARG A 175 21.52 -7.74 -3.20
CA ARG A 175 21.48 -9.00 -2.43
C ARG A 175 21.14 -10.23 -3.27
N THR A 176 20.30 -10.06 -4.29
CA THR A 176 19.87 -11.14 -5.18
C THR A 176 19.85 -10.70 -6.64
N PHE A 177 19.95 -11.65 -7.56
CA PHE A 177 19.90 -11.41 -9.01
C PHE A 177 18.48 -11.65 -9.55
N GLY A 178 18.08 -10.88 -10.56
CA GLY A 178 16.83 -11.07 -11.31
C GLY A 178 15.76 -9.99 -11.10
N LYS A 179 14.70 -10.04 -11.92
CA LYS A 179 13.65 -9.00 -12.03
C LYS A 179 12.89 -8.70 -10.73
N LYS A 180 12.86 -9.64 -9.78
CA LYS A 180 12.22 -9.43 -8.46
C LYS A 180 13.07 -8.51 -7.58
N ALA A 181 14.39 -8.60 -7.65
CA ALA A 181 15.32 -7.85 -6.81
C ALA A 181 15.24 -6.33 -7.05
N GLU A 182 15.00 -5.93 -8.30
CA GLU A 182 14.84 -4.52 -8.71
C GLU A 182 13.57 -3.85 -8.16
N LYS A 183 12.61 -4.66 -7.68
CA LYS A 183 11.33 -4.22 -7.11
C LYS A 183 11.31 -4.24 -5.59
N THR A 184 12.43 -4.57 -4.96
CA THR A 184 12.48 -4.85 -3.53
C THR A 184 13.39 -3.88 -2.79
N PHE A 185 12.97 -3.48 -1.59
CA PHE A 185 13.84 -2.92 -0.56
C PHE A 185 13.83 -3.82 0.68
N ILE A 186 14.97 -3.95 1.33
CA ILE A 186 15.11 -4.65 2.61
C ILE A 186 15.41 -3.60 3.67
N ILE A 187 14.58 -3.56 4.70
CA ILE A 187 14.75 -2.68 5.85
C ILE A 187 15.35 -3.50 6.99
N LYS A 188 16.54 -3.12 7.44
CA LYS A 188 17.25 -3.80 8.52
C LYS A 188 17.47 -2.83 9.67
N PRO A 189 16.81 -3.01 10.83
CA PRO A 189 17.14 -2.27 12.05
C PRO A 189 18.61 -2.48 12.43
N ARG A 190 19.31 -1.40 12.82
CA ARG A 190 20.69 -1.47 13.32
C ARG A 190 20.77 -1.92 14.77
N LEU A 191 19.64 -1.88 15.47
CA LEU A 191 19.48 -2.35 16.84
C LEU A 191 18.54 -3.55 16.84
N ARG A 192 18.77 -4.48 17.78
CA ARG A 192 17.85 -5.59 18.00
C ARG A 192 16.48 -5.03 18.41
N LEU A 193 15.44 -5.52 17.76
CA LEU A 193 14.06 -5.24 18.15
C LEU A 193 13.68 -6.17 19.31
N ASP A 194 12.97 -5.64 20.30
CA ASP A 194 12.49 -6.37 21.46
C ASP A 194 11.26 -7.21 21.09
N ASP A 195 11.25 -8.47 21.53
CA ASP A 195 10.10 -9.34 21.35
C ASP A 195 8.89 -8.84 22.16
N GLY A 196 7.71 -8.85 21.55
CA GLY A 196 6.47 -8.38 22.16
C GLY A 196 6.27 -6.86 22.14
N ARG A 197 7.24 -6.07 21.65
CA ARG A 197 7.04 -4.64 21.37
C ARG A 197 6.40 -4.40 20.01
N THR A 198 5.71 -3.26 19.91
CA THR A 198 5.16 -2.75 18.66
C THR A 198 6.09 -1.71 18.06
N TYR A 199 6.25 -1.79 16.73
CA TYR A 199 7.03 -0.89 15.91
C TYR A 199 6.19 -0.35 14.77
N LYS A 200 6.58 0.81 14.26
CA LYS A 200 5.91 1.49 13.15
C LYS A 200 6.91 1.83 12.06
N LEU A 201 6.80 1.16 10.92
CA LEU A 201 7.53 1.51 9.70
C LEU A 201 6.68 2.45 8.84
N THR A 202 7.27 3.55 8.40
CA THR A 202 6.66 4.50 7.48
C THR A 202 7.37 4.47 6.13
N ILE A 203 6.58 4.57 5.05
CA ILE A 203 7.05 4.58 3.67
C ILE A 203 6.48 5.83 3.00
N SER A 204 7.36 6.68 2.49
CA SER A 204 7.02 7.95 1.87
C SER A 204 6.30 7.76 0.52
N LYS A 205 5.24 8.53 0.29
CA LYS A 205 4.54 8.62 -1.00
C LYS A 205 5.44 9.07 -2.15
N LEU A 206 6.56 9.72 -1.82
CA LEU A 206 7.54 10.24 -2.78
C LEU A 206 8.44 9.14 -3.36
N LEU A 207 8.28 7.89 -2.91
CA LEU A 207 8.95 6.75 -3.50
C LEU A 207 8.53 6.59 -4.97
N GLN A 208 9.50 6.68 -5.87
CA GLN A 208 9.29 6.71 -7.32
C GLN A 208 9.80 5.43 -7.96
N ALA A 209 9.07 4.83 -8.88
CA ALA A 209 9.55 3.73 -9.70
C ALA A 209 10.25 4.23 -10.99
N ASN A 210 11.01 3.35 -11.64
CA ASN A 210 11.71 3.64 -12.89
C ASN A 210 10.80 4.02 -14.08
N ASN A 211 9.49 3.78 -13.95
CA ASN A 211 8.45 4.18 -14.89
C ASN A 211 7.72 5.46 -14.45
N TYR A 212 8.36 6.27 -13.60
CA TYR A 212 7.87 7.55 -13.08
C TYR A 212 6.60 7.46 -12.23
N LYS A 213 6.15 6.25 -11.86
CA LYS A 213 5.00 6.06 -10.97
C LYS A 213 5.39 6.26 -9.51
N TYR A 214 4.44 6.76 -8.73
CA TYR A 214 4.59 6.99 -7.29
C TYR A 214 3.55 6.21 -6.51
N LEU A 215 3.82 6.02 -5.20
CA LEU A 215 2.79 5.59 -4.27
C LEU A 215 1.71 6.69 -4.19
N LYS A 216 0.44 6.27 -4.12
CA LYS A 216 -0.69 7.22 -4.04
C LYS A 216 -0.63 8.08 -2.77
N GLU A 217 -0.18 7.49 -1.67
CA GLU A 217 -0.10 8.09 -0.35
C GLU A 217 0.99 7.42 0.51
N ASN A 218 1.27 7.99 1.68
CA ASN A 218 2.23 7.42 2.61
C ASN A 218 1.71 6.09 3.14
N HIS A 219 2.58 5.10 3.26
CA HIS A 219 2.21 3.85 3.90
C HIS A 219 2.76 3.79 5.32
N THR A 220 2.01 3.15 6.21
CA THR A 220 2.41 2.83 7.58
C THR A 220 2.17 1.34 7.79
N ILE A 221 3.16 0.65 8.34
CA ILE A 221 3.08 -0.75 8.75
C ILE A 221 3.35 -0.76 10.24
N MET A 222 2.35 -1.13 11.04
CA MET A 222 2.53 -1.42 12.46
C MET A 222 2.74 -2.91 12.64
N PHE A 223 3.75 -3.30 13.41
CA PHE A 223 4.16 -4.69 13.53
C PHE A 223 4.88 -4.97 14.85
N SER A 224 4.96 -6.24 15.24
CA SER A 224 5.94 -6.75 16.21
C SER A 224 6.98 -7.61 15.49
N THR A 225 8.02 -8.06 16.18
CA THR A 225 9.00 -8.98 15.58
C THR A 225 8.37 -10.26 15.03
N SER A 226 7.19 -10.67 15.51
CA SER A 226 6.51 -11.89 15.06
C SER A 226 5.42 -11.69 14.01
N GLU A 227 4.86 -10.48 13.86
CA GLU A 227 3.65 -10.29 13.05
C GLU A 227 3.39 -8.85 12.62
N ILE A 228 2.58 -8.67 11.56
CA ILE A 228 2.04 -7.36 11.19
C ILE A 228 0.69 -7.14 11.89
N ILE A 229 0.56 -5.99 12.56
CA ILE A 229 -0.61 -5.60 13.35
C ILE A 229 -1.60 -4.79 12.50
N ASP A 230 -1.11 -3.80 11.75
CA ASP A 230 -1.92 -2.88 10.93
C ASP A 230 -1.14 -2.37 9.71
N ILE A 231 -1.85 -2.08 8.62
CA ILE A 231 -1.30 -1.47 7.40
C ILE A 231 -2.23 -0.34 6.94
N LYS A 232 -1.67 0.85 6.76
CA LYS A 232 -2.37 2.04 6.24
C LYS A 232 -1.66 2.58 5.00
N PRO A 233 -2.36 2.94 3.90
CA PRO A 233 -3.76 2.65 3.65
C PRO A 233 -4.03 1.15 3.62
N PHE A 234 -5.25 0.75 3.97
CA PHE A 234 -5.65 -0.64 3.98
C PHE A 234 -5.54 -1.26 2.59
N ASN A 235 -4.89 -2.42 2.49
CA ASN A 235 -4.74 -3.15 1.24
C ASN A 235 -4.95 -4.66 1.45
N LYS A 236 -6.15 -5.15 1.11
CA LYS A 236 -6.57 -6.54 1.30
C LYS A 236 -5.60 -7.59 0.73
N LYS A 237 -4.86 -7.27 -0.35
CA LYS A 237 -3.87 -8.19 -0.94
C LYS A 237 -2.60 -8.32 -0.12
N LEU A 238 -2.19 -7.25 0.56
CA LEU A 238 -1.10 -7.29 1.55
C LEU A 238 -1.57 -7.98 2.84
N CYS A 239 -2.87 -7.85 3.13
CA CYS A 239 -3.48 -8.41 4.32
C CYS A 239 -3.54 -9.95 4.30
N SER A 240 -3.83 -10.61 3.18
CA SER A 240 -4.10 -12.07 3.19
C SER A 240 -2.94 -12.95 3.65
N ALA A 241 -1.70 -12.45 3.62
CA ALA A 241 -0.55 -13.19 4.15
C ALA A 241 -0.27 -12.93 5.65
N TYR A 242 -0.85 -11.88 6.26
CA TYR A 242 -0.47 -11.41 7.60
C TYR A 242 -1.62 -10.94 8.53
N LEU A 243 -2.86 -10.85 8.02
CA LEU A 243 -4.04 -10.27 8.69
C LEU A 243 -5.22 -11.24 8.81
N SER A 244 -5.07 -12.48 8.37
CA SER A 244 -5.95 -13.59 8.69
C SER A 244 -5.09 -14.78 9.10
N LEU A 245 -5.55 -15.56 10.08
CA LEU A 245 -5.00 -16.88 10.28
C LEU A 245 -5.43 -17.74 9.08
N THR A 246 -4.50 -18.50 8.50
CA THR A 246 -4.81 -19.45 7.42
C THR A 246 -4.33 -20.83 7.81
N LEU A 247 -5.04 -21.85 7.36
CA LEU A 247 -4.57 -23.23 7.40
C LEU A 247 -3.64 -23.43 6.19
N ASP A 248 -2.35 -23.49 6.45
CA ASP A 248 -1.30 -23.60 5.42
C ASP A 248 -1.07 -25.07 5.02
N GLY A 249 -1.35 -26.01 5.93
CA GLY A 249 -1.20 -27.43 5.65
C GLY A 249 -1.96 -28.33 6.62
N SER A 250 -2.24 -29.55 6.17
CA SER A 250 -2.75 -30.65 6.96
C SER A 250 -2.18 -31.96 6.43
N ASN A 251 -1.85 -32.92 7.30
CA ASN A 251 -1.44 -34.26 6.88
C ASN A 251 -2.60 -35.06 6.24
N ILE A 252 -3.84 -34.68 6.55
CA ILE A 252 -5.06 -35.19 5.92
C ILE A 252 -5.71 -34.07 5.13
N VAL A 253 -5.91 -34.28 3.83
CA VAL A 253 -6.58 -33.34 2.93
C VAL A 253 -8.03 -33.78 2.73
N SER A 254 -8.92 -32.81 2.53
CA SER A 254 -10.34 -33.10 2.29
C SER A 254 -10.51 -34.02 1.08
N GLY A 255 -11.27 -35.10 1.26
CA GLY A 255 -11.46 -36.17 0.27
C GLY A 255 -10.45 -37.31 0.35
N ASN A 256 -9.53 -37.32 1.33
CA ASN A 256 -8.67 -38.49 1.54
C ASN A 256 -9.48 -39.72 1.97
N GLU A 257 -9.07 -40.88 1.47
CA GLU A 257 -9.67 -42.18 1.75
C GLU A 257 -8.63 -43.12 2.35
N ASN A 258 -9.10 -44.21 2.96
CA ASN A 258 -8.26 -45.25 3.56
C ASN A 258 -7.30 -44.74 4.65
N ILE A 259 -7.70 -43.71 5.40
CA ILE A 259 -6.91 -43.20 6.54
C ILE A 259 -6.90 -44.24 7.68
N PRO A 260 -5.75 -44.60 8.25
CA PRO A 260 -5.70 -45.50 9.41
C PRO A 260 -6.51 -44.95 10.59
N VAL A 261 -7.23 -45.83 11.29
CA VAL A 261 -8.18 -45.46 12.35
C VAL A 261 -7.56 -44.75 13.56
N ASN A 262 -6.25 -44.84 13.75
CA ASN A 262 -5.49 -44.23 14.86
C ASN A 262 -4.60 -43.07 14.38
N THR A 263 -4.94 -42.43 13.27
CA THR A 263 -4.14 -41.35 12.70
C THR A 263 -4.38 -40.03 13.44
N ASP A 264 -3.31 -39.41 13.92
CA ASP A 264 -3.32 -38.04 14.40
C ASP A 264 -3.48 -37.06 13.23
N ILE A 265 -4.33 -36.05 13.41
CA ILE A 265 -4.53 -35.00 12.39
C ILE A 265 -3.65 -33.82 12.74
N LYS A 266 -2.58 -33.62 11.98
CA LYS A 266 -1.63 -32.53 12.15
C LYS A 266 -2.02 -31.37 11.23
N LEU A 267 -2.25 -30.21 11.83
CA LEU A 267 -2.60 -28.95 11.17
C LEU A 267 -1.46 -27.94 11.32
N THR A 268 -1.16 -27.21 10.25
CA THR A 268 -0.15 -26.14 10.23
C THR A 268 -0.79 -24.84 9.78
N PHE A 269 -0.55 -23.75 10.51
CA PHE A 269 -1.13 -22.44 10.26
C PHE A 269 -0.10 -21.39 9.85
N SER A 270 -0.54 -20.30 9.24
CA SER A 270 0.37 -19.21 8.82
C SER A 270 1.04 -18.47 9.97
N ASN A 271 0.38 -18.40 11.13
CA ASN A 271 0.83 -17.66 12.31
C ASN A 271 0.92 -18.54 13.55
N ASN A 272 1.60 -18.01 14.58
CA ASN A 272 1.65 -18.65 15.90
C ASN A 272 0.23 -18.85 16.44
N VAL A 273 -0.13 -20.04 16.90
CA VAL A 273 -1.47 -20.37 17.42
C VAL A 273 -1.45 -20.76 18.91
N ILE A 274 -0.29 -20.64 19.57
CA ILE A 274 -0.08 -21.12 20.95
C ILE A 274 0.30 -20.02 21.94
N THR A 275 0.22 -18.74 21.58
CA THR A 275 0.56 -17.65 22.51
C THR A 275 -0.34 -17.68 23.75
N ASN A 276 0.16 -17.17 24.88
CA ASN A 276 -0.60 -17.09 26.13
C ASN A 276 -1.97 -16.39 25.96
N ALA A 277 -2.07 -15.43 25.03
CA ALA A 277 -3.29 -14.68 24.77
C ALA A 277 -4.38 -15.52 24.09
N VAL A 278 -4.03 -16.45 23.21
CA VAL A 278 -5.00 -17.15 22.34
C VAL A 278 -5.13 -18.64 22.64
N ARG A 279 -4.13 -19.27 23.26
CA ARG A 279 -4.06 -20.73 23.44
C ARG A 279 -5.31 -21.32 24.09
N LYS A 280 -5.79 -20.73 25.19
CA LYS A 280 -6.98 -21.21 25.91
C LYS A 280 -8.23 -21.20 25.02
N HIS A 281 -8.41 -20.14 24.23
CA HIS A 281 -9.51 -20.01 23.28
C HIS A 281 -9.37 -21.02 22.14
N ASN A 282 -8.18 -21.10 21.55
CA ASN A 282 -7.92 -21.98 20.40
C ASN A 282 -8.13 -23.46 20.70
N LEU A 283 -7.88 -23.93 21.93
CA LEU A 283 -8.17 -25.31 22.36
C LEU A 283 -9.65 -25.70 22.18
N GLN A 284 -10.56 -24.73 22.06
CA GLN A 284 -12.00 -24.94 21.94
C GLN A 284 -12.50 -24.83 20.48
N CYS A 285 -11.61 -24.56 19.52
CA CYS A 285 -11.98 -24.24 18.14
C CYS A 285 -12.08 -25.47 17.21
N PHE A 286 -12.13 -26.69 17.75
CA PHE A 286 -12.07 -27.92 16.96
C PHE A 286 -13.19 -28.88 17.33
N SER A 287 -13.79 -29.50 16.32
CA SER A 287 -14.75 -30.60 16.50
C SER A 287 -14.56 -31.65 15.42
N LEU A 288 -14.76 -32.91 15.80
CA LEU A 288 -14.72 -34.04 14.89
C LEU A 288 -16.03 -34.82 15.02
N GLU A 289 -16.68 -35.09 13.90
CA GLU A 289 -17.91 -35.89 13.85
C GLU A 289 -17.89 -36.87 12.68
N SER A 290 -18.62 -37.98 12.80
CA SER A 290 -18.86 -38.86 11.67
C SER A 290 -19.83 -38.22 10.68
N SER A 291 -19.88 -38.75 9.45
CA SER A 291 -20.88 -38.35 8.44
C SER A 291 -22.33 -38.55 8.88
N LYS A 292 -22.55 -39.33 9.95
CA LYS A 292 -23.84 -39.53 10.62
C LYS A 292 -24.10 -38.53 11.76
N LYS A 293 -23.27 -37.48 11.88
CA LYS A 293 -23.31 -36.46 12.95
C LYS A 293 -23.11 -37.03 14.36
N GLN A 294 -22.37 -38.13 14.48
CA GLN A 294 -21.98 -38.64 15.80
C GLN A 294 -20.67 -37.97 16.22
N PRO A 295 -20.62 -37.27 17.36
CA PRO A 295 -19.41 -36.59 17.82
C PRO A 295 -18.32 -37.60 18.19
N VAL A 296 -17.08 -37.25 17.90
CA VAL A 296 -15.88 -37.97 18.32
C VAL A 296 -15.16 -37.13 19.37
N GLU A 297 -14.84 -37.73 20.51
CA GLU A 297 -14.02 -37.05 21.51
C GLU A 297 -12.58 -36.89 21.00
N ILE A 298 -12.06 -35.67 21.09
CA ILE A 298 -10.72 -35.31 20.64
C ILE A 298 -9.94 -34.63 21.76
N ASP A 299 -8.64 -34.87 21.78
CA ASP A 299 -7.68 -34.05 22.48
C ASP A 299 -6.98 -33.13 21.48
N VAL A 300 -6.95 -31.84 21.81
CA VAL A 300 -6.26 -30.81 21.03
C VAL A 300 -4.90 -30.56 21.66
N ILE A 301 -3.85 -30.98 20.95
CA ILE A 301 -2.48 -30.94 21.44
C ILE A 301 -1.76 -29.76 20.79
N MET A 302 -1.21 -28.89 21.64
CA MET A 302 -0.44 -27.71 21.26
C MET A 302 0.85 -27.69 22.08
N ALA A 303 1.94 -27.20 21.49
CA ALA A 303 3.16 -26.96 22.25
C ALA A 303 2.96 -25.90 23.34
N GLU A 304 3.95 -25.80 24.24
CA GLU A 304 3.94 -24.81 25.31
C GLU A 304 4.19 -23.39 24.75
N PRO A 305 3.56 -22.33 25.29
CA PRO A 305 3.67 -20.96 24.77
C PRO A 305 5.10 -20.41 24.61
N ASN A 306 6.06 -21.01 25.33
CA ASN A 306 7.48 -20.63 25.29
C ASN A 306 8.28 -21.38 24.20
N ASP A 307 7.64 -22.27 23.43
CA ASP A 307 8.25 -23.00 22.33
C ASP A 307 8.49 -22.08 21.12
N ASN A 308 9.75 -21.88 20.76
CA ASN A 308 10.18 -21.03 19.66
C ASN A 308 10.37 -21.77 18.32
N SER A 309 10.15 -23.09 18.29
CA SER A 309 10.24 -23.90 17.08
C SER A 309 9.04 -23.69 16.13
N GLU A 310 9.06 -24.36 14.98
CA GLU A 310 7.93 -24.34 14.03
C GLU A 310 6.63 -24.90 14.63
N LYS A 311 6.72 -25.65 15.74
CA LYS A 311 5.56 -26.19 16.48
C LYS A 311 4.60 -25.10 16.98
N LYS A 312 5.05 -23.85 17.11
CA LYS A 312 4.18 -22.72 17.46
C LYS A 312 3.05 -22.48 16.46
N LYS A 313 3.20 -22.98 15.24
CA LYS A 313 2.21 -22.91 14.16
C LYS A 313 1.44 -24.21 13.97
N GLU A 314 1.66 -25.22 14.82
CA GLU A 314 1.11 -26.55 14.66
C GLU A 314 0.09 -26.87 15.75
N ILE A 315 -0.99 -27.53 15.35
CA ILE A 315 -1.98 -28.12 16.27
C ILE A 315 -2.20 -29.56 15.84
N ILE A 316 -2.18 -30.48 16.80
CA ILE A 316 -2.44 -31.89 16.56
C ILE A 316 -3.79 -32.24 17.18
N ILE A 317 -4.66 -32.85 16.39
CA ILE A 317 -5.96 -33.38 16.83
C ILE A 317 -5.81 -34.88 16.99
N HIS A 318 -5.96 -35.35 18.23
CA HIS A 318 -5.88 -36.76 18.60
C HIS A 318 -7.27 -37.29 18.97
N PRO A 319 -7.89 -38.18 18.19
CA PRO A 319 -9.11 -38.86 18.61
C PRO A 319 -8.85 -39.71 19.87
N ARG A 320 -9.61 -39.49 20.95
CA ARG A 320 -9.39 -40.22 22.22
C ARG A 320 -9.61 -41.71 22.12
N GLN A 321 -10.45 -42.11 21.17
CA GLN A 321 -10.71 -43.50 20.83
C GLN A 321 -10.43 -43.68 19.34
N GLY A 322 -9.94 -44.87 18.98
CA GLY A 322 -9.73 -45.23 17.58
C GLY A 322 -11.01 -45.03 16.77
N LEU A 323 -10.87 -44.45 15.58
CA LEU A 323 -11.98 -44.21 14.70
C LEU A 323 -12.57 -45.54 14.19
N HIS A 324 -13.82 -45.52 13.75
CA HIS A 324 -14.42 -46.70 13.14
C HIS A 324 -13.90 -46.85 11.71
N SER A 325 -13.63 -48.09 11.29
CA SER A 325 -13.24 -48.39 9.90
C SER A 325 -14.33 -48.05 8.90
N ASN A 326 -13.91 -47.76 7.66
CA ASN A 326 -14.81 -47.48 6.52
C ASN A 326 -15.86 -46.41 6.84
N THR A 327 -15.48 -45.43 7.67
CA THR A 327 -16.37 -44.38 8.15
C THR A 327 -15.84 -43.03 7.71
N ALA A 328 -16.73 -42.21 7.15
CA ALA A 328 -16.41 -40.84 6.79
C ALA A 328 -16.52 -39.92 8.03
N TYR A 329 -15.56 -39.02 8.17
CA TYR A 329 -15.44 -38.06 9.25
C TYR A 329 -15.31 -36.64 8.71
N ILE A 330 -15.74 -35.69 9.52
CA ILE A 330 -15.74 -34.26 9.25
C ILE A 330 -15.03 -33.59 10.42
N LEU A 331 -13.83 -33.09 10.18
CA LEU A 331 -13.14 -32.20 11.10
C LEU A 331 -13.54 -30.76 10.77
N THR A 332 -14.08 -30.05 11.74
CA THR A 332 -14.38 -28.62 11.63
C THR A 332 -13.40 -27.82 12.49
N ILE A 333 -12.78 -26.82 11.87
CA ILE A 333 -11.92 -25.84 12.51
C ILE A 333 -12.68 -24.51 12.50
N SER A 334 -13.00 -23.99 13.67
CA SER A 334 -13.84 -22.80 13.82
C SER A 334 -13.20 -21.56 13.19
N GLU A 335 -14.03 -20.75 12.54
CA GLU A 335 -13.70 -19.39 12.07
C GLU A 335 -13.15 -18.50 13.18
N SER A 336 -13.50 -18.81 14.44
CA SER A 336 -13.08 -18.08 15.62
C SER A 336 -11.65 -18.37 16.06
N LEU A 337 -10.97 -19.35 15.46
CA LEU A 337 -9.57 -19.68 15.77
C LEU A 337 -8.67 -18.44 15.55
N GLN A 338 -7.81 -18.13 16.51
CA GLN A 338 -6.99 -16.91 16.51
C GLN A 338 -5.50 -17.19 16.34
N GLY A 339 -4.82 -16.43 15.49
CA GLY A 339 -3.37 -16.32 15.54
C GLY A 339 -2.91 -15.49 16.73
N GLY A 340 -1.62 -15.55 17.06
CA GLY A 340 -0.99 -14.74 18.11
C GLY A 340 -1.17 -13.24 17.89
N ASN A 341 -1.35 -12.84 16.62
CA ASN A 341 -1.72 -11.51 16.16
C ASN A 341 -3.19 -11.13 16.42
N GLN A 342 -3.93 -11.97 17.14
CA GLN A 342 -5.36 -11.86 17.43
C GLN A 342 -6.25 -11.83 16.18
N LYS A 343 -5.73 -12.27 15.03
CA LYS A 343 -6.51 -12.35 13.78
C LYS A 343 -7.18 -13.71 13.69
N LEU A 344 -8.43 -13.67 13.24
CA LEU A 344 -9.28 -14.86 13.13
C LEU A 344 -8.97 -15.65 11.86
N LEU A 345 -9.32 -16.94 11.87
CA LEU A 345 -9.42 -17.77 10.67
C LEU A 345 -10.51 -17.24 9.72
N GLY A 346 -11.56 -16.64 10.30
CA GLY A 346 -12.55 -15.80 9.61
C GLY A 346 -13.59 -16.56 8.79
N THR A 347 -13.40 -17.86 8.58
CA THR A 347 -14.37 -18.81 8.04
C THR A 347 -14.06 -20.20 8.58
N ASP A 348 -15.07 -21.02 8.82
CA ASP A 348 -14.85 -22.42 9.20
C ASP A 348 -14.04 -23.14 8.12
N LYS A 349 -13.07 -23.96 8.54
CA LYS A 349 -12.36 -24.88 7.65
C LYS A 349 -12.85 -26.30 7.93
N ILE A 350 -13.24 -26.97 6.86
CA ILE A 350 -13.82 -28.30 6.90
C ILE A 350 -12.84 -29.24 6.20
N ILE A 351 -12.44 -30.31 6.88
CA ILE A 351 -11.66 -31.41 6.32
C ILE A 351 -12.50 -32.67 6.42
N THR A 352 -12.88 -33.22 5.27
CA THR A 352 -13.60 -34.50 5.19
C THR A 352 -12.65 -35.63 4.83
N PHE A 353 -12.74 -36.79 5.47
CA PHE A 353 -11.91 -37.94 5.14
C PHE A 353 -12.60 -39.26 5.50
N THR A 354 -12.15 -40.37 4.91
CA THR A 354 -12.68 -41.71 5.16
C THR A 354 -11.59 -42.63 5.70
N THR A 355 -11.90 -43.37 6.76
CA THR A 355 -10.99 -44.35 7.34
C THR A 355 -10.97 -45.67 6.56
N GLY A 356 -9.84 -46.35 6.56
CA GLY A 356 -9.68 -47.68 5.96
C GLY A 356 -10.01 -48.83 6.92
N ASP A 357 -9.80 -50.05 6.44
CA ASP A 357 -9.99 -51.27 7.24
C ASP A 357 -9.06 -51.32 8.47
N ALA A 358 -9.58 -51.81 9.60
CA ALA A 358 -8.88 -51.87 10.89
C ALA A 358 -7.57 -52.68 10.88
N ASN A 359 -7.34 -53.49 9.84
CA ASN A 359 -6.26 -54.48 9.77
C ASN A 359 -4.99 -54.01 9.05
N ILE A 360 -4.84 -52.72 8.74
CA ILE A 360 -3.59 -52.17 8.18
C ILE A 360 -2.81 -51.44 9.30
N THR A 361 -2.36 -52.20 10.29
CA THR A 361 -1.24 -51.80 11.16
C THR A 361 0.06 -52.10 10.42
N SER A 362 0.89 -51.06 10.24
CA SER A 362 2.35 -51.10 10.06
C SER A 362 2.95 -52.49 9.79
N THR A 363 3.27 -52.77 8.52
CA THR A 363 4.32 -53.75 8.25
C THR A 363 5.63 -53.12 8.70
N ASP A 364 6.15 -53.65 9.80
CA ASP A 364 7.52 -53.44 10.27
C ASP A 364 8.51 -53.56 9.11
N GLU A 365 9.35 -52.55 8.94
CA GLU A 365 10.70 -52.74 8.41
C GLU A 365 11.41 -53.73 9.33
N LYS A 366 11.33 -55.02 9.01
CA LYS A 366 12.28 -56.03 9.50
C LYS A 366 13.29 -56.31 8.42
N ASP A 367 14.53 -55.99 8.78
CA ASP A 367 15.78 -56.60 8.34
C ASP A 367 15.62 -57.90 7.55
N GLY A 368 16.19 -57.87 6.36
CA GLY A 368 16.33 -59.02 5.47
C GLY A 368 17.54 -58.84 4.57
N SER A 369 18.71 -58.57 5.16
CA SER A 369 19.98 -58.90 4.52
C SER A 369 20.00 -60.41 4.32
N SER A 370 19.75 -60.84 3.08
CA SER A 370 19.97 -62.23 2.67
C SER A 370 21.21 -62.26 1.79
N ILE A 371 22.32 -62.56 2.45
CA ILE A 371 23.52 -63.13 1.84
C ILE A 371 23.19 -64.60 1.54
N ALA A 372 23.25 -64.99 0.27
CA ALA A 372 23.63 -66.32 -0.19
C ALA A 372 24.07 -66.22 -1.65
#